data_AF-A0A9E1RF29-F1
#
_entry.id   AF-A0A9E1RF29-F1
#
_cell.length_a   1.000
_cell.length_b   1.000
_cell.length_c   1.000
_cell.angle_alpha   90.00
_cell.angle_beta   90.00
_cell.angle_gamma   90.00
#
_symmetry.space_group_name_H-M   'P 1'
#
loop_
_entity.id
_entity.type
_entity.pdbx_description
1 polymer ?
#
loop_
_entity_poly.entity_id
_entity_poly.type
_entity_poly.pdbx_seq_one_letter_code
_entity_poly.pdbx_strand_id
1 'polypeptide(L)'
;MKHLTALATVLALFFIMPLQAWGYDYQLYKNHENFAIVVFPKKYIDKELDDYIASISFTAVESGKAVMRRGTKNENETLMMPLEVQKKHSIEKFIVIQVLGKYEMLVGIYDPEWGLTLPSTPYGMEPLKKNIPKTLNIFRGSSPQRQTRMQSHSLAFRENLS
;
A
#
# COMPACT_ATOMS: atom_id res chain seq x y z
N MET A 1 -33.31 -6.21 53.00
CA MET A 1 -31.96 -6.25 52.38
C MET A 1 -32.02 -7.11 51.14
N LYS A 2 -31.29 -6.74 50.07
CA LYS A 2 -31.28 -7.31 48.70
C LYS A 2 -32.14 -6.56 47.67
N HIS A 3 -31.95 -5.24 47.61
CA HIS A 3 -31.98 -4.53 46.33
C HIS A 3 -30.54 -4.40 45.83
N LEU A 4 -30.35 -4.25 44.52
CA LEU A 4 -29.10 -4.24 43.73
C LEU A 4 -28.56 -5.62 43.37
N THR A 5 -28.75 -6.01 42.12
CA THR A 5 -27.72 -6.60 41.24
C THR A 5 -28.36 -6.95 39.89
N ALA A 6 -28.60 -5.94 39.05
CA ALA A 6 -28.80 -6.15 37.61
C ALA A 6 -28.61 -4.81 36.87
N LEU A 7 -27.44 -4.18 37.04
CA LEU A 7 -27.08 -2.98 36.28
C LEU A 7 -25.57 -2.99 35.99
N ALA A 8 -25.12 -3.94 35.17
CA ALA A 8 -23.72 -3.99 34.73
C ALA A 8 -23.50 -4.74 33.41
N THR A 9 -24.46 -4.77 32.49
CA THR A 9 -24.34 -5.47 31.20
C THR A 9 -24.52 -4.57 29.98
N VAL A 10 -24.21 -3.26 30.10
CA VAL A 10 -24.19 -2.34 28.95
C VAL A 10 -22.85 -1.61 28.76
N LEU A 11 -21.91 -1.69 29.71
CA LEU A 11 -20.63 -0.96 29.58
C LEU A 11 -19.51 -1.68 28.80
N ALA A 12 -19.71 -2.94 28.40
CA ALA A 12 -18.66 -3.73 27.72
C ALA A 12 -18.72 -3.68 26.18
N LEU A 13 -19.65 -2.94 25.58
CA LEU A 13 -19.77 -2.80 24.12
C LEU A 13 -19.12 -1.53 23.56
N PHE A 14 -18.56 -0.66 24.41
CA PHE A 14 -17.98 0.63 24.00
C PHE A 14 -16.44 0.64 23.85
N PHE A 15 -15.76 -0.51 23.94
CA PHE A 15 -14.29 -0.59 23.85
C PHE A 15 -13.74 -1.33 22.61
N ILE A 16 -14.52 -1.44 21.53
CA ILE A 16 -14.00 -1.79 20.20
C ILE A 16 -14.36 -0.70 19.19
N MET A 17 -14.27 0.57 19.60
CA MET A 17 -13.98 1.59 18.60
C MET A 17 -12.48 1.49 18.34
N PRO A 18 -12.02 1.20 17.11
CA PRO A 18 -10.62 1.47 16.80
C PRO A 18 -10.42 2.93 17.16
N LEU A 19 -9.53 3.18 18.12
CA LEU A 19 -9.06 4.51 18.46
C LEU A 19 -8.89 5.20 17.11
N GLN A 20 -9.76 6.16 16.80
CA GLN A 20 -9.69 6.92 15.56
C GLN A 20 -8.39 7.70 15.72
N ALA A 21 -7.29 7.04 15.36
CA ALA A 21 -6.01 7.67 15.15
C ALA A 21 -6.35 8.89 14.31
N TRP A 22 -5.77 10.03 14.66
CA TRP A 22 -5.75 11.22 13.81
C TRP A 22 -5.03 10.85 12.50
N GLY A 23 -5.72 10.05 11.70
CA GLY A 23 -5.15 9.14 10.75
C GLY A 23 -5.15 9.85 9.41
N TYR A 24 -3.97 9.88 8.81
CA TYR A 24 -3.86 10.30 7.43
C TYR A 24 -4.77 9.42 6.57
N ASP A 25 -5.51 10.05 5.68
CA ASP A 25 -6.24 9.31 4.65
C ASP A 25 -5.22 8.61 3.76
N TYR A 26 -5.49 7.36 3.38
CA TYR A 26 -4.71 6.67 2.36
C TYR A 26 -5.50 6.58 1.05
N GLN A 27 -4.77 6.43 -0.05
CA GLN A 27 -5.31 5.94 -1.31
C GLN A 27 -4.65 4.58 -1.61
N LEU A 28 -5.47 3.56 -1.85
CA LEU A 28 -5.03 2.25 -2.27
C LEU A 28 -5.19 2.13 -3.78
N TYR A 29 -4.11 1.73 -4.42
CA TYR A 29 -4.07 1.37 -5.83
C TYR A 29 -3.72 -0.10 -5.98
N LYS A 30 -4.28 -0.74 -7.00
CA LYS A 30 -4.06 -2.17 -7.29
C LYS A 30 -3.85 -2.38 -8.78
N ASN A 31 -3.04 -3.37 -9.14
CA ASN A 31 -2.86 -3.80 -10.53
C ASN A 31 -3.52 -5.16 -10.80
N HIS A 32 -3.47 -5.61 -12.05
CA HIS A 32 -4.03 -6.90 -12.50
C HIS A 32 -3.31 -8.14 -11.93
N GLU A 33 -2.13 -7.96 -11.32
CA GLU A 33 -1.35 -9.03 -10.68
C GLU A 33 -1.66 -9.16 -9.18
N ASN A 34 -2.61 -8.37 -8.66
CA ASN A 34 -2.94 -8.25 -7.24
C ASN A 34 -1.84 -7.64 -6.35
N PHE A 35 -0.84 -7.00 -6.95
CA PHE A 35 0.07 -6.12 -6.21
C PHE A 35 -0.61 -4.80 -5.91
N ALA A 36 -0.24 -4.16 -4.81
CA ALA A 36 -0.78 -2.88 -4.43
C ALA A 36 0.26 -1.80 -4.15
N ILE A 37 -0.16 -0.55 -4.29
CA ILE A 37 0.54 0.63 -3.81
C ILE A 37 -0.42 1.34 -2.86
N VAL A 38 -0.01 1.55 -1.62
CA VAL A 38 -0.74 2.38 -0.67
C VAL A 38 0.00 3.68 -0.47
N VAL A 39 -0.67 4.80 -0.72
CA VAL A 39 -0.11 6.13 -0.59
C VAL A 39 -0.81 6.88 0.54
N PHE A 40 -0.04 7.48 1.43
CA PHE A 40 -0.57 8.39 2.46
C PHE A 40 0.45 9.52 2.72
N PRO A 41 0.00 10.70 3.18
CA PRO A 41 -1.39 11.15 3.22
C PRO A 41 -1.95 11.39 1.82
N LYS A 42 -3.20 10.95 1.57
CA LYS A 42 -3.90 11.09 0.29
C LYS A 42 -3.94 12.54 -0.21
N LYS A 43 -4.08 13.51 0.70
CA LYS A 43 -4.10 14.95 0.39
C LYS A 43 -2.81 15.48 -0.25
N TYR A 44 -1.72 14.72 -0.18
CA TYR A 44 -0.41 15.10 -0.75
C TYR A 44 -0.05 14.30 -2.00
N ILE A 45 -0.98 13.51 -2.54
CA ILE A 45 -0.80 12.88 -3.84
C ILE A 45 -0.92 13.99 -4.89
N ASP A 46 0.21 14.38 -5.47
CA ASP A 46 0.23 15.32 -6.57
C ASP A 46 -0.02 14.62 -7.90
N LYS A 47 -0.19 15.42 -8.96
CA LYS A 47 -0.50 14.89 -10.30
C LYS A 47 0.64 14.02 -10.83
N GLU A 48 1.90 14.35 -10.53
CA GLU A 48 3.05 13.59 -11.04
C GLU A 48 3.06 12.17 -10.47
N LEU A 49 2.82 12.03 -9.16
CA LEU A 49 2.72 10.73 -8.50
C LEU A 49 1.52 9.94 -9.00
N ASP A 50 0.34 10.57 -9.11
CA ASP A 50 -0.88 9.90 -9.57
C ASP A 50 -0.77 9.41 -11.03
N ASP A 51 -0.29 10.29 -11.92
CA ASP A 51 -0.05 9.95 -13.33
C ASP A 51 0.96 8.81 -13.45
N TYR A 52 2.03 8.83 -12.64
CA TYR A 52 3.02 7.77 -12.64
C TYR A 52 2.43 6.43 -12.21
N ILE A 53 1.67 6.40 -11.10
CA ILE A 53 1.02 5.17 -10.62
C ILE A 53 0.06 4.63 -11.69
N ALA A 54 -0.72 5.49 -12.34
CA ALA A 54 -1.57 5.09 -13.45
C ALA A 54 -0.77 4.52 -14.64
N SER A 55 0.37 5.14 -14.99
CA SER A 55 1.21 4.70 -16.12
C SER A 55 1.77 3.28 -15.96
N ILE A 56 1.94 2.80 -14.73
CA ILE A 56 2.37 1.42 -14.43
C ILE A 56 1.20 0.46 -14.22
N SER A 57 0.00 0.81 -14.72
CA SER A 57 -1.21 -0.02 -14.72
C SER A 57 -1.78 -0.31 -13.33
N PHE A 58 -1.64 0.64 -12.41
CA PHE A 58 -2.32 0.61 -11.11
C PHE A 58 -3.53 1.54 -11.13
N THR A 59 -4.65 1.05 -10.62
CA THR A 59 -5.91 1.80 -10.53
C THR A 59 -6.30 1.99 -9.07
N ALA A 60 -6.83 3.17 -8.74
CA ALA A 60 -7.40 3.44 -7.42
C ALA A 60 -8.59 2.50 -7.13
N VAL A 61 -8.57 1.79 -6.01
CA VAL A 61 -9.62 0.82 -5.64
C VAL A 61 -10.30 1.11 -4.31
N GLU A 62 -9.63 1.78 -3.38
CA GLU A 62 -10.22 2.14 -2.09
C GLU A 62 -9.47 3.29 -1.42
N SER A 63 -10.17 4.08 -0.60
CA SER A 63 -9.54 5.06 0.29
C SER A 63 -10.21 5.03 1.65
N GLY A 64 -9.46 5.37 2.69
CA GLY A 64 -9.97 5.42 4.06
C GLY A 64 -8.91 5.92 5.02
N LYS A 65 -9.11 5.68 6.32
CA LYS A 65 -8.14 6.06 7.35
C LYS A 65 -7.01 5.05 7.42
N ALA A 66 -5.77 5.53 7.35
CA ALA A 66 -4.60 4.69 7.57
C ALA A 66 -4.52 4.28 9.04
N VAL A 67 -4.02 3.08 9.29
CA VAL A 67 -3.81 2.52 10.63
C VAL A 67 -2.35 2.14 10.81
N MET A 68 -1.82 2.38 12.02
CA MET A 68 -0.45 1.95 12.36
C MET A 68 -0.44 0.42 12.45
N ARG A 69 0.42 -0.22 11.65
CA ARG A 69 0.49 -1.68 11.56
C ARG A 69 1.94 -2.13 11.46
N ARG A 70 2.20 -3.31 12.04
CA ARG A 70 3.47 -4.02 11.92
C ARG A 70 3.49 -4.96 10.71
N GLY A 71 4.67 -5.18 10.15
CA GLY A 71 4.92 -6.26 9.19
C GLY A 71 4.73 -7.65 9.80
N THR A 72 4.69 -8.71 8.98
CA THR A 72 4.48 -10.10 9.45
C THR A 72 5.53 -10.60 10.43
N LYS A 73 6.75 -10.05 10.37
CA LYS A 73 7.86 -10.37 11.27
C LYS A 73 7.87 -9.53 12.55
N ASN A 74 6.92 -8.60 12.73
CA ASN A 74 6.85 -7.65 13.86
C ASN A 74 8.07 -6.74 14.06
N GLU A 75 8.94 -6.62 13.06
CA GLU A 75 10.20 -5.86 13.15
C GLU A 75 10.00 -4.35 12.92
N ASN A 76 9.06 -3.99 12.05
CA ASN A 76 8.85 -2.64 11.55
C ASN A 76 7.37 -2.28 11.61
N GLU A 77 7.06 -1.00 11.88
CA GLU A 77 5.70 -0.47 11.90
C GLU A 77 5.57 0.84 11.11
N THR A 78 4.47 0.97 10.38
CA THR A 78 4.14 2.20 9.65
C THR A 78 2.64 2.32 9.44
N LEU A 79 2.19 3.46 8.91
CA LEU A 79 0.80 3.64 8.51
C LEU A 79 0.50 2.91 7.20
N MET A 80 -0.61 2.18 7.19
CA MET A 80 -1.04 1.37 6.05
C MET A 80 -2.57 1.34 5.95
N MET A 81 -3.10 0.75 4.88
CA MET A 81 -4.52 0.35 4.85
C MET A 81 -4.85 -0.62 6.00
N PRO A 82 -6.09 -0.66 6.52
CA PRO A 82 -6.53 -1.67 7.48
C PRO A 82 -6.34 -3.10 6.96
N LEU A 83 -6.15 -4.06 7.87
CA LEU A 83 -5.95 -5.47 7.50
C LEU A 83 -7.19 -6.04 6.79
N GLU A 84 -8.37 -5.57 7.17
CA GLU A 84 -9.66 -5.92 6.58
C GLU A 84 -9.72 -5.50 5.12
N VAL A 85 -9.20 -4.30 4.80
CA VAL A 85 -9.12 -3.78 3.43
C VAL A 85 -8.10 -4.60 2.62
N GLN A 86 -6.95 -4.92 3.21
CA GLN A 86 -5.96 -5.78 2.58
C GLN A 86 -6.57 -7.15 2.19
N LYS A 87 -7.29 -7.77 3.12
CA LYS A 87 -7.98 -9.06 2.91
C LYS A 87 -9.10 -8.94 1.87
N LYS A 88 -9.94 -7.90 1.97
CA LYS A 88 -11.03 -7.60 1.03
C LYS A 88 -10.54 -7.55 -0.42
N HIS A 89 -9.36 -6.96 -0.65
CA HIS A 89 -8.77 -6.83 -1.98
C HIS A 89 -7.80 -7.95 -2.36
N SER A 90 -7.64 -8.99 -1.53
CA SER A 90 -6.69 -10.10 -1.77
C SER A 90 -5.27 -9.62 -2.06
N ILE A 91 -4.78 -8.65 -1.26
CA ILE A 91 -3.45 -8.06 -1.43
C ILE A 91 -2.45 -8.81 -0.57
N GLU A 92 -1.49 -9.45 -1.24
CA GLU A 92 -0.41 -10.19 -0.57
C GLU A 92 0.86 -9.34 -0.44
N LYS A 93 1.27 -8.66 -1.52
CA LYS A 93 2.50 -7.86 -1.59
C LYS A 93 2.18 -6.44 -1.99
N PHE A 94 2.77 -5.47 -1.32
CA PHE A 94 2.47 -4.08 -1.60
C PHE A 94 3.61 -3.12 -1.26
N ILE A 95 3.59 -1.97 -1.92
CA ILE A 95 4.51 -0.86 -1.68
C ILE A 95 3.77 0.19 -0.87
N VAL A 96 4.44 0.72 0.15
CA VAL A 96 3.96 1.82 0.98
C VAL A 96 4.68 3.09 0.55
N ILE A 97 3.95 4.13 0.19
CA ILE A 97 4.52 5.45 -0.12
C ILE A 97 3.99 6.45 0.90
N GLN A 98 4.88 6.94 1.75
CA GLN A 98 4.60 8.05 2.64
C GLN A 98 5.07 9.34 1.99
N VAL A 99 4.15 10.23 1.63
CA VAL A 99 4.48 11.55 1.11
C VAL A 99 4.74 12.50 2.27
N LEU A 100 5.97 13.02 2.35
CA LEU A 100 6.39 14.02 3.35
C LEU A 100 6.20 15.45 2.82
N GLY A 101 6.38 15.64 1.51
CA GLY A 101 6.24 16.90 0.80
C GLY A 101 6.34 16.69 -0.71
N LYS A 102 6.35 17.79 -1.48
CA LYS A 102 6.28 17.76 -2.96
C LYS A 102 7.33 16.87 -3.63
N TYR A 103 8.51 16.71 -3.03
CA TYR A 103 9.63 15.97 -3.62
C TYR A 103 10.23 14.93 -2.68
N GLU A 104 9.56 14.64 -1.57
CA GLU A 104 10.10 13.79 -0.51
C GLU A 104 9.10 12.71 -0.13
N MET A 105 9.49 11.46 -0.37
CA MET A 105 8.68 10.28 -0.07
C MET A 105 9.52 9.20 0.60
N LEU A 106 8.97 8.57 1.64
CA LEU A 106 9.51 7.31 2.17
C LEU A 106 8.79 6.15 1.49
N VAL A 107 9.56 5.12 1.09
CA VAL A 107 9.02 3.99 0.34
C VAL A 107 9.31 2.69 1.07
N GLY A 108 8.29 2.12 1.71
CA GLY A 108 8.36 0.79 2.32
C GLY A 108 7.87 -0.30 1.38
N ILE A 109 8.30 -1.53 1.63
CA ILE A 109 7.88 -2.72 0.88
C ILE A 109 7.35 -3.73 1.89
N TYR A 110 6.15 -4.24 1.67
CA TYR A 110 5.62 -5.37 2.40
C TYR A 110 5.62 -6.61 1.51
N ASP A 111 6.30 -7.65 1.98
CA ASP A 111 6.22 -9.02 1.47
C ASP A 111 5.96 -9.95 2.66
N PRO A 112 5.01 -10.91 2.60
CA PRO A 112 4.74 -11.83 3.70
C PRO A 112 5.99 -12.60 4.19
N GLU A 113 6.91 -12.91 3.29
CA GLU A 113 8.13 -13.67 3.58
C GLU A 113 9.18 -12.80 4.29
N TRP A 114 9.35 -11.55 3.85
CA TRP A 114 10.39 -10.63 4.34
C TRP A 114 9.92 -9.70 5.44
N GLY A 115 8.61 -9.54 5.60
CA GLY A 115 8.02 -8.54 6.47
C GLY A 115 7.92 -7.17 5.80
N LEU A 116 7.88 -6.13 6.64
CA LEU A 116 7.80 -4.74 6.22
C LEU A 116 9.22 -4.15 6.21
N THR A 117 9.62 -3.57 5.09
CA THR A 117 10.83 -2.73 5.01
C THR A 117 10.47 -1.26 5.26
N LEU A 118 11.34 -0.54 5.96
CA LEU A 118 11.22 0.89 6.19
C LEU A 118 12.59 1.55 5.99
N PRO A 119 12.97 1.86 4.74
CA PRO A 119 14.14 2.69 4.53
C PRO A 119 13.90 4.07 5.14
N SER A 120 14.89 4.56 5.88
CA SER A 120 14.85 5.87 6.55
C SER A 120 15.20 7.04 5.63
N THR A 121 15.63 6.76 4.39
CA THR A 121 16.04 7.77 3.42
C THR A 121 14.87 8.20 2.53
N PRO A 122 14.50 9.48 2.51
CA PRO A 122 13.53 10.01 1.56
C PRO A 122 14.04 9.93 0.12
N TYR A 123 13.12 9.67 -0.80
CA TYR A 123 13.33 9.65 -2.23
C TYR A 123 12.43 10.67 -2.93
N GLY A 124 12.92 11.24 -4.02
CA GLY A 124 12.10 11.97 -4.99
C GLY A 124 11.47 11.06 -6.05
N MET A 125 10.79 11.67 -7.02
CA MET A 125 10.11 10.95 -8.11
C MET A 125 11.07 10.13 -8.98
N GLU A 126 12.26 10.63 -9.30
CA GLU A 126 13.20 9.91 -10.18
C GLU A 126 13.70 8.56 -9.60
N PRO A 127 14.21 8.48 -8.35
CA PRO A 127 14.51 7.20 -7.73
C PRO A 127 13.28 6.29 -7.61
N LEU A 128 12.09 6.85 -7.35
CA LEU A 128 10.85 6.11 -7.22
C LEU A 128 10.45 5.43 -8.54
N LYS A 129 10.47 6.17 -9.66
CA LYS A 129 10.24 5.66 -11.03
C LYS A 129 11.24 4.56 -11.40
N LYS A 130 12.48 4.65 -10.94
CA LYS A 130 13.53 3.65 -11.18
C LYS A 130 13.36 2.37 -10.34
N ASN A 131 12.88 2.49 -9.11
CA ASN A 131 12.89 1.39 -8.15
C ASN A 131 11.58 0.61 -8.07
N ILE A 132 10.42 1.25 -8.25
CA ILE A 132 9.13 0.54 -8.21
C ILE A 132 9.06 -0.59 -9.25
N PRO A 133 9.43 -0.42 -10.52
CA PRO A 133 9.41 -1.51 -11.49
C PRO A 133 10.33 -2.68 -11.10
N LYS A 134 11.46 -2.39 -10.43
CA LYS A 134 12.37 -3.42 -9.91
C LYS A 134 11.71 -4.19 -8.76
N THR A 135 11.09 -3.48 -7.82
CA THR A 135 10.31 -4.09 -6.74
C THR A 135 9.19 -4.98 -7.29
N LEU A 136 8.47 -4.54 -8.31
CA LEU A 136 7.44 -5.36 -8.95
C LEU A 136 8.02 -6.61 -9.63
N ASN A 137 9.17 -6.50 -10.30
CA ASN A 137 9.86 -7.68 -10.84
C ASN A 137 10.28 -8.65 -9.74
N ILE A 138 10.72 -8.13 -8.59
CA ILE A 138 11.07 -8.92 -7.42
C ILE A 138 9.82 -9.62 -6.85
N PHE A 139 8.68 -8.93 -6.75
CA PHE A 139 7.40 -9.52 -6.30
C PHE A 139 6.95 -10.69 -7.17
N ARG A 140 7.15 -10.58 -8.49
CA ARG A 140 6.85 -11.65 -9.47
C ARG A 140 7.75 -12.88 -9.32
N GLY A 141 8.92 -12.74 -8.68
CA GLY A 141 9.92 -13.78 -8.56
C GLY A 141 10.57 -14.17 -9.90
N SER A 142 11.44 -15.17 -9.84
CA SER A 142 12.15 -15.75 -11.00
C SER A 142 11.21 -16.57 -11.88
N SER A 143 10.32 -15.92 -12.64
CA SER A 143 9.48 -16.60 -13.65
C SER A 143 9.88 -16.16 -15.07
N PRO A 144 10.73 -16.93 -15.79
CA PRO A 144 11.20 -16.61 -17.13
C PRO A 144 10.08 -16.41 -18.16
N GLN A 145 8.94 -17.08 -17.99
CA GLN A 145 7.83 -17.08 -18.96
C GLN A 145 7.07 -15.74 -19.05
N ARG A 146 7.18 -14.86 -18.04
CA ARG A 146 6.50 -13.54 -18.05
C ARG A 146 7.36 -12.40 -18.56
N GLN A 147 8.69 -12.47 -18.43
CA GLN A 147 9.60 -11.48 -19.05
C GLN A 147 9.46 -11.48 -20.57
N THR A 148 9.27 -12.65 -21.18
CA THR A 148 9.03 -12.81 -22.63
C THR A 148 7.70 -12.17 -23.05
N ARG A 149 6.67 -12.17 -22.18
CA ARG A 149 5.35 -11.57 -22.46
C ARG A 149 5.38 -10.03 -22.37
N MET A 150 6.13 -9.45 -21.43
CA MET A 150 6.27 -7.98 -21.35
C MET A 150 7.16 -7.41 -22.46
N GLN A 151 8.23 -8.13 -22.86
CA GLN A 151 9.07 -7.72 -24.00
C GLN A 151 8.31 -7.81 -25.33
N SER A 152 7.53 -8.86 -25.55
CA SER A 152 6.71 -8.98 -26.77
C SER A 152 5.61 -7.91 -26.86
N HIS A 153 4.97 -7.56 -25.75
CA HIS A 153 3.95 -6.51 -25.75
C HIS A 153 4.52 -5.09 -25.91
N SER A 154 5.72 -4.82 -25.40
CA SER A 154 6.39 -3.52 -25.57
C SER A 154 6.99 -3.33 -26.97
N LEU A 155 7.44 -4.42 -27.61
CA LEU A 155 7.86 -4.42 -29.03
C LEU A 155 6.65 -4.21 -29.95
N ALA A 156 5.55 -4.93 -29.72
CA ALA A 156 4.31 -4.77 -30.49
C ALA A 156 3.69 -3.37 -30.38
N PHE A 157 3.87 -2.68 -29.25
CA PHE A 157 3.42 -1.30 -29.10
C PHE A 157 4.30 -0.29 -29.86
N ARG A 158 5.61 -0.56 -29.99
CA ARG A 158 6.54 0.30 -30.76
C ARG A 158 6.37 0.17 -32.26
N GLU A 159 6.03 -1.00 -32.78
CA GLU A 159 5.81 -1.22 -34.22
C GLU A 159 4.48 -0.65 -34.72
N ASN A 160 3.49 -0.47 -33.84
CA ASN A 160 2.19 0.14 -34.20
C ASN A 160 2.18 1.68 -34.16
N LEU A 161 3.33 2.32 -33.85
CA LEU A 161 3.49 3.77 -33.76
C LEU A 161 4.57 4.33 -34.72
N SER A 162 5.10 3.49 -35.62
CA SER A 162 6.02 3.85 -36.71
C SER A 162 5.33 3.68 -38.05
#